data_AF-A0A4V4NCW9-F1
#
_entry.id   AF-A0A4V4NCW9-F1
#
_cell.length_a   1.000
_cell.length_b   1.000
_cell.length_c   1.000
_cell.angle_alpha   90.00
_cell.angle_beta   90.00
_cell.angle_gamma   90.00
#
_symmetry.space_group_name_H-M   'P 1'
#
loop_
_entity.id
_entity.type
_entity.pdbx_description
1 polymer ?
#
loop_
_entity_poly.entity_id
_entity_poly.type
_entity_poly.pdbx_seq_one_letter_code
_entity_poly.pdbx_strand_id
1 'polypeptide(L)'
;MDPQLPNKNEIREQAAEGEPITQTQASTLASAETDLTGFGPIKGGTAATAQSMHDKQQNFIAKTGDVARKPAQEITREDAAAIQSAEARVLGGRPPKGSASANAQALATENEKQKQT
;
A
#
# COMPACT_ATOMS: atom_id res chain seq x y z
N MET A 1 -29.08 11.60 9.89
CA MET A 1 -28.28 10.68 9.05
C MET A 1 -27.34 9.98 9.99
N ASP A 2 -27.67 8.75 10.37
CA ASP A 2 -26.76 7.91 11.14
C ASP A 2 -25.47 7.73 10.31
N PRO A 3 -24.28 8.02 10.86
CA PRO A 3 -23.04 7.78 10.14
C PRO A 3 -22.87 6.28 10.00
N GLN A 4 -23.34 5.70 8.90
CA GLN A 4 -23.01 4.33 8.55
C GLN A 4 -21.52 4.27 8.28
N LEU A 5 -20.80 3.56 9.15
CA LEU A 5 -19.41 3.22 8.91
C LEU A 5 -19.33 2.31 7.69
N PRO A 6 -18.44 2.58 6.72
CA PRO A 6 -18.15 1.64 5.66
C PRO A 6 -17.67 0.32 6.27
N ASN A 7 -17.98 -0.78 5.61
CA ASN A 7 -17.50 -2.09 6.00
C ASN A 7 -15.97 -2.17 5.79
N LYS A 8 -15.28 -2.97 6.60
CA LYS A 8 -13.84 -3.24 6.41
C LYS A 8 -13.49 -3.76 5.00
N ASN A 9 -14.43 -4.41 4.31
CA ASN A 9 -14.24 -4.86 2.94
C ASN A 9 -14.19 -3.68 1.97
N GLU A 10 -15.08 -2.70 2.12
CA GLU A 10 -15.11 -1.49 1.27
C GLU A 10 -13.80 -0.69 1.40
N ILE A 11 -13.22 -0.63 2.60
CA ILE A 11 -11.90 0.00 2.82
C ILE A 11 -10.78 -0.75 2.08
N ARG A 12 -10.85 -2.08 2.01
CA ARG A 12 -9.87 -2.89 1.27
C ARG A 12 -10.06 -2.77 -0.23
N GLU A 13 -11.30 -2.73 -0.69
CA GLU A 13 -11.66 -2.54 -2.09
C GLU A 13 -11.19 -1.17 -2.58
N GLN A 14 -11.51 -0.09 -1.85
CA GLN A 14 -11.00 1.26 -2.13
C GLN A 14 -9.47 1.27 -2.28
N ALA A 15 -8.76 0.66 -1.33
CA ALA A 15 -7.30 0.60 -1.38
C ALA A 15 -6.76 -0.27 -2.54
N ALA A 16 -7.48 -1.31 -2.95
CA ALA A 16 -7.13 -2.18 -4.07
C ALA A 16 -7.43 -1.53 -5.44
N GLU A 17 -8.43 -0.65 -5.51
CA GLU A 17 -8.74 0.18 -6.69
C GLU A 17 -7.69 1.29 -6.91
N GLY A 18 -6.78 1.48 -5.94
CA GLY A 18 -5.72 2.48 -6.00
C GLY A 18 -6.10 3.81 -5.38
N GLU A 19 -7.28 3.92 -4.79
CA GLU A 19 -7.70 5.12 -4.07
C GLU A 19 -6.96 5.21 -2.73
N PRO A 20 -6.30 6.34 -2.43
CA PRO A 20 -5.53 6.48 -1.20
C PRO A 20 -6.45 6.57 0.01
N ILE A 21 -6.17 5.75 1.03
CA ILE A 21 -6.77 5.92 2.35
C ILE A 21 -6.01 7.04 3.04
N THR A 22 -6.63 8.22 3.15
CA THR A 22 -5.96 9.38 3.76
C THR A 22 -5.92 9.26 5.29
N GLN A 23 -4.94 9.91 5.92
CA GLN A 23 -4.89 10.00 7.39
C GLN A 23 -6.18 10.63 7.94
N THR A 24 -6.70 11.67 7.27
CA THR A 24 -7.96 12.30 7.66
C THR A 24 -9.12 11.31 7.60
N GLN A 25 -9.27 10.56 6.51
CA GLN A 25 -10.30 9.54 6.37
C GLN A 25 -10.18 8.49 7.49
N ALA A 26 -8.98 7.98 7.74
CA ALA A 26 -8.76 6.97 8.76
C ALA A 26 -9.02 7.50 10.19
N SER A 27 -8.72 8.78 10.47
CA SER A 27 -9.07 9.44 11.73
C SER A 27 -10.58 9.66 11.87
N THR A 28 -11.27 10.11 10.81
CA THR A 28 -12.73 10.27 10.81
C THR A 28 -13.44 8.94 11.09
N LEU A 29 -12.96 7.85 10.49
CA LEU A 29 -13.48 6.51 10.74
C LEU A 29 -13.22 6.05 12.18
N ALA A 30 -12.07 6.39 12.76
CA ALA A 30 -11.76 6.11 14.16
C ALA A 30 -12.70 6.85 15.11
N SER A 31 -12.98 8.13 14.87
CA SER A 31 -13.94 8.90 15.66
C SER A 31 -15.34 8.29 15.54
N ALA A 32 -15.83 8.06 14.33
CA ALA A 32 -17.16 7.50 14.10
C ALA A 32 -17.33 6.08 14.69
N GLU A 33 -16.28 5.24 14.65
CA GLU A 33 -16.27 3.93 15.31
C GLU A 33 -16.30 4.04 16.83
N THR A 34 -15.63 5.05 17.39
CA THR A 34 -15.66 5.34 18.82
C THR A 34 -17.04 5.82 19.27
N ASP A 35 -17.66 6.74 18.51
CA ASP A 35 -19.00 7.25 18.78
C ASP A 35 -20.06 6.13 18.73
N LEU A 36 -19.92 5.18 17.80
CA LEU A 36 -20.87 4.08 17.63
C LEU A 36 -20.71 2.96 18.66
N THR A 37 -19.47 2.59 19.00
CA THR A 37 -19.22 1.43 19.87
C THR A 37 -19.04 1.83 21.34
N GLY A 38 -18.78 3.10 21.64
CA GLY A 38 -18.42 3.58 22.97
C GLY A 38 -17.03 3.12 23.46
N PHE A 39 -16.30 2.40 22.62
CA PHE A 39 -14.94 1.94 22.84
C PHE A 39 -14.03 2.54 21.76
N GLY A 40 -12.75 2.73 22.05
CA GLY A 40 -11.78 3.17 21.02
C GLY A 40 -11.70 2.21 19.83
N PRO A 41 -10.88 2.51 18.81
CA PRO A 41 -10.78 1.71 17.59
C PRO A 41 -10.68 0.22 17.88
N ILE A 42 -11.63 -0.55 17.37
CA ILE A 42 -11.73 -1.98 17.67
C ILE A 42 -10.76 -2.75 16.79
N LYS A 43 -10.11 -3.76 17.37
CA LYS A 43 -9.17 -4.61 16.62
C LYS A 43 -9.90 -5.30 15.47
N GLY A 44 -9.42 -5.08 14.24
CA GLY A 44 -10.04 -5.64 13.03
C GLY A 44 -11.33 -4.96 12.60
N GLY A 45 -11.70 -3.84 13.23
CA GLY A 45 -12.78 -2.95 12.81
C GLY A 45 -12.44 -2.14 11.57
N THR A 46 -13.36 -1.26 11.18
CA THR A 46 -13.22 -0.39 10.01
C THR A 46 -12.10 0.61 10.23
N ALA A 47 -12.04 1.24 11.41
CA ALA A 47 -10.99 2.20 11.73
C ALA A 47 -9.59 1.55 11.73
N ALA A 48 -9.46 0.39 12.38
CA ALA A 48 -8.20 -0.37 12.39
C ALA A 48 -7.79 -0.84 10.99
N THR A 49 -8.76 -1.19 10.14
CA THR A 49 -8.49 -1.57 8.75
C THR A 49 -8.04 -0.37 7.93
N ALA A 50 -8.68 0.80 8.08
CA ALA A 50 -8.31 2.03 7.39
C ALA A 50 -6.89 2.48 7.74
N GLN A 51 -6.55 2.50 9.04
CA GLN A 51 -5.19 2.79 9.50
C GLN A 51 -4.18 1.80 8.90
N SER A 52 -4.48 0.50 8.96
CA SER A 52 -3.59 -0.52 8.39
C SER A 52 -3.38 -0.37 6.89
N MET A 53 -4.43 -0.01 6.13
CA MET A 53 -4.32 0.22 4.69
C MET A 53 -3.53 1.50 4.38
N HIS A 54 -3.75 2.56 5.14
CA HIS A 54 -2.96 3.79 5.06
C HIS A 54 -1.47 3.50 5.24
N ASP A 55 -1.09 2.81 6.33
CA ASP A 55 0.30 2.47 6.61
C ASP A 55 0.96 1.64 5.50
N LYS A 56 0.22 0.69 4.92
CA LYS A 56 0.71 -0.14 3.81
C LYS A 56 0.94 0.68 2.55
N GLN A 57 0.01 1.59 2.21
CA GLN A 57 0.13 2.48 1.08
C GLN A 57 1.33 3.42 1.26
N GLN A 58 1.48 4.03 2.44
CA GLN A 58 2.62 4.88 2.76
C GLN A 58 3.95 4.12 2.69
N ASN A 59 3.99 2.88 3.20
CA ASN A 59 5.18 2.04 3.06
C ASN A 59 5.51 1.73 1.59
N PHE A 60 4.51 1.43 0.76
CA PHE A 60 4.71 1.20 -0.67
C PHE A 60 5.23 2.46 -1.39
N ILE A 61 4.64 3.62 -1.11
CA ILE A 61 5.08 4.90 -1.66
C ILE A 61 6.52 5.21 -1.23
N ALA A 62 6.85 5.00 0.05
CA ALA A 62 8.21 5.21 0.56
C ALA A 62 9.22 4.30 -0.15
N LYS A 63 8.95 3.00 -0.25
CA LYS A 63 9.85 2.05 -0.94
C LYS A 63 10.01 2.39 -2.41
N THR A 64 8.93 2.74 -3.09
CA THR A 64 8.98 3.14 -4.50
C THR A 64 9.77 4.44 -4.66
N GLY A 65 9.57 5.42 -3.77
CA GLY A 65 10.31 6.68 -3.76
C GLY A 65 11.81 6.50 -3.50
N ASP A 66 12.18 5.61 -2.58
CA ASP A 66 13.60 5.30 -2.31
C ASP A 66 14.29 4.71 -3.55
N VAL A 67 13.61 3.82 -4.28
CA VAL A 67 14.12 3.24 -5.52
C VAL A 67 14.13 4.25 -6.66
N ALA A 68 13.10 5.10 -6.77
CA ALA A 68 13.00 6.11 -7.82
C ALA A 68 14.08 7.21 -7.71
N ARG A 69 14.66 7.43 -6.53
CA ARG A 69 15.81 8.33 -6.34
C ARG A 69 17.13 7.73 -6.81
N LYS A 70 17.22 6.41 -6.97
CA LYS A 70 18.41 5.74 -7.47
C LYS A 70 18.51 5.91 -8.98
N PRO A 71 19.73 6.00 -9.56
CA PRO A 71 19.88 5.97 -11.00
C PRO A 71 19.39 4.62 -11.55
N ALA A 72 18.83 4.64 -12.75
CA ALA A 72 18.18 3.47 -13.34
C ALA A 72 19.11 2.25 -13.41
N GLN A 73 20.41 2.44 -13.64
CA GLN A 73 21.41 1.37 -13.71
C GLN A 73 21.76 0.72 -12.35
N GLU A 74 21.38 1.37 -11.24
CA GLU A 74 21.64 0.88 -9.88
C GLU A 74 20.44 0.16 -9.26
N ILE A 75 19.29 0.16 -9.94
CA ILE A 75 18.11 -0.59 -9.48
C ILE A 75 18.44 -2.09 -9.47
N THR A 76 18.30 -2.73 -8.31
CA THR A 76 18.61 -4.15 -8.12
C THR A 76 17.37 -5.03 -7.99
N ARG A 77 17.56 -6.35 -8.02
CA ARG A 77 16.48 -7.32 -7.73
C ARG A 77 15.92 -7.16 -6.32
N GLU A 78 16.75 -6.74 -5.36
CA GLU A 78 16.33 -6.51 -3.97
C GLU A 78 15.39 -5.31 -3.86
N ASP A 79 15.71 -4.22 -4.57
CA ASP A 79 14.84 -3.05 -4.67
C ASP A 79 13.47 -3.43 -5.26
N ALA A 80 13.49 -4.18 -6.35
CA ALA A 80 12.27 -4.64 -7.00
C ALA A 80 11.45 -5.59 -6.10
N ALA A 81 12.11 -6.47 -5.35
CA ALA A 81 11.46 -7.36 -4.38
C ALA A 81 10.85 -6.59 -3.20
N ALA A 82 11.50 -5.53 -2.73
CA ALA A 82 10.97 -4.66 -1.67
C ALA A 82 9.69 -3.95 -2.11
N ILE A 83 9.68 -3.39 -3.33
CA ILE A 83 8.48 -2.78 -3.93
C ILE A 83 7.38 -3.85 -4.09
N GLN A 84 7.72 -5.04 -4.61
CA GLN A 84 6.74 -6.12 -4.81
C GLN A 84 6.06 -6.54 -3.51
N SER A 85 6.83 -6.70 -2.44
CA SER A 85 6.31 -7.08 -1.12
C SER A 85 5.38 -6.00 -0.55
N ALA A 86 5.75 -4.73 -0.70
CA ALA A 86 4.92 -3.62 -0.26
C ALA A 86 3.62 -3.52 -1.07
N GLU A 87 3.70 -3.63 -2.39
CA GLU A 87 2.55 -3.60 -3.31
C GLU A 87 1.60 -4.76 -3.04
N ALA A 88 2.13 -5.97 -2.83
CA ALA A 88 1.32 -7.14 -2.51
C ALA A 88 0.51 -6.99 -1.22
N ARG A 89 1.05 -6.28 -0.22
CA ARG A 89 0.37 -6.00 1.03
C ARG A 89 -0.77 -4.99 0.87
N VAL A 90 -0.63 -4.04 -0.05
CA VAL A 90 -1.69 -3.07 -0.39
C VAL A 90 -2.81 -3.77 -1.16
N LEU A 91 -2.47 -4.55 -2.18
CA LEU A 91 -3.45 -5.23 -3.03
C LEU A 91 -4.09 -6.46 -2.37
N GLY A 92 -3.49 -6.98 -1.29
CA GLY A 92 -3.93 -8.22 -0.65
C GLY A 92 -3.63 -9.48 -1.49
N GLY A 93 -2.67 -9.40 -2.42
CA GLY A 93 -2.40 -10.46 -3.39
C GLY A 93 -1.16 -10.22 -4.23
N ARG A 94 -0.95 -11.05 -5.25
CA ARG A 94 0.19 -10.89 -6.16
C ARG A 94 0.01 -9.62 -7.00
N PRO A 95 1.02 -8.73 -7.08
CA PRO A 95 0.93 -7.54 -7.92
C PRO A 95 0.67 -7.90 -9.40
N PRO A 96 -0.15 -7.10 -10.11
CA PRO A 96 -0.45 -7.34 -11.51
C PRO A 96 0.77 -7.09 -12.39
N LYS A 97 0.72 -7.58 -13.64
CA LYS A 97 1.73 -7.25 -14.65
C LYS A 97 1.67 -5.75 -14.97
N GLY A 98 2.84 -5.14 -15.23
CA GLY A 98 2.95 -3.70 -15.51
C GLY A 98 2.88 -2.79 -14.29
N SER A 99 2.78 -3.37 -13.09
CA SER A 99 2.81 -2.63 -11.83
C SER A 99 4.20 -2.03 -11.54
N ALA A 100 4.31 -1.17 -10.51
CA ALA A 100 5.57 -0.55 -10.15
C ALA A 100 6.67 -1.58 -9.86
N SER A 101 6.33 -2.66 -9.15
CA SER A 101 7.27 -3.75 -8.89
C SER A 101 7.66 -4.53 -10.14
N ALA A 102 6.72 -4.77 -11.06
CA ALA A 102 7.02 -5.42 -12.34
C ALA A 102 8.01 -4.59 -13.18
N ASN A 103 7.83 -3.28 -13.22
CA ASN A 103 8.74 -2.37 -13.93
C ASN A 103 10.13 -2.34 -13.27
N ALA A 104 10.19 -2.31 -11.94
CA ALA A 104 11.46 -2.38 -11.22
C ALA A 104 12.20 -3.71 -11.46
N GLN A 105 11.48 -4.84 -11.55
CA GLN A 105 12.08 -6.14 -11.86
C GLN A 105 12.64 -6.20 -13.28
N ALA A 106 11.93 -5.62 -14.25
CA ALA A 106 12.42 -5.52 -15.62
C ALA A 106 13.73 -4.72 -15.68
N LEU A 107 13.76 -3.54 -15.05
CA LEU A 107 14.97 -2.70 -14.98
C LEU A 107 16.14 -3.43 -14.31
N ALA A 108 15.90 -4.05 -13.16
CA ALA A 108 16.94 -4.81 -12.45
C ALA A 108 17.53 -5.94 -13.32
N THR A 109 16.67 -6.65 -14.06
CA THR A 109 17.09 -7.73 -14.96
C THR A 109 17.95 -7.21 -16.10
N GLU A 110 17.60 -6.07 -16.69
CA GLU A 110 18.40 -5.44 -17.75
C GLU A 110 19.76 -4.95 -17.21
N ASN A 111 19.78 -4.36 -16.02
CA ASN A 111 21.02 -3.92 -15.37
C ASN A 111 21.98 -5.09 -15.10
N GLU A 112 21.46 -6.25 -14.69
CA GLU A 112 22.30 -7.43 -14.47
C GLU A 112 22.87 -7.99 -15.77
N LYS A 113 22.11 -7.97 -16.87
CA LYS A 113 22.65 -8.37 -18.19
C LYS A 113 23.78 -7.43 -18.62
N GLN A 114 23.60 -6.13 -18.45
CA GLN A 114 24.61 -5.13 -18.80
C GLN A 114 25.89 -5.25 -17.97
N LYS A 115 25.78 -5.67 -16.70
CA LYS A 115 26.94 -5.93 -15.83
C LYS A 115 27.70 -7.22 -16.16
N GLN A 116 27.09 -8.12 -16.93
CA GLN A 116 27.68 -9.41 -17.32
C GLN A 116 28.39 -9.36 -18.69
N THR A 117 28.20 -8.28 -19.45
CA THR A 117 28.86 -8.01 -20.74
C THR A 117 30.03 -7.04 -20.58
#